data_AF-A0A1Q7SNR7-F1
#
_entry.id   AF-A0A1Q7SNR7-F1
#
_cell.length_a   1.000
_cell.length_b   1.000
_cell.length_c   1.000
_cell.angle_alpha   90.00
_cell.angle_beta   90.00
_cell.angle_gamma   90.00
#
_symmetry.space_group_name_H-M   'P 1'
#
loop_
_entity.id
_entity.type
_entity.pdbx_description
1 polymer ?
#
loop_
_entity_poly.entity_id
_entity_poly.type
_entity_poly.pdbx_seq_one_letter_code
_entity_poly.pdbx_strand_id
1 'polypeptide(L)'
;MPEPAARRRKTVALVLSGIFPGLGQLYNRQPFKGAVFVALGLVLSWLTGRAVPTDPQALARPGTALLAPLVALLAVSLWSVIDAWRVAGR
;
A
#
# COMPACT_ATOMS: atom_id res chain seq x y z
N MET A 1 -23.09 15.96 -11.42
CA MET A 1 -22.64 15.54 -10.07
C MET A 1 -22.51 14.03 -10.07
N PRO A 2 -21.39 13.42 -9.61
CA PRO A 2 -21.26 11.97 -9.61
C PRO A 2 -22.30 11.35 -8.66
N GLU A 3 -23.02 10.35 -9.17
CA GLU A 3 -23.98 9.52 -8.44
C GLU A 3 -23.44 9.12 -7.04
N PRO A 4 -24.27 9.15 -5.98
CA PRO A 4 -23.85 8.83 -4.61
C PRO A 4 -23.19 7.44 -4.48
N ALA A 5 -23.56 6.48 -5.34
CA ALA A 5 -22.91 5.17 -5.43
C ALA A 5 -21.46 5.23 -5.94
N ALA A 6 -21.17 6.10 -6.90
CA ALA A 6 -19.81 6.29 -7.44
C ALA A 6 -18.89 6.95 -6.41
N ARG A 7 -19.43 7.89 -5.62
CA ARG A 7 -18.69 8.52 -4.51
C ARG A 7 -18.34 7.52 -3.41
N ARG A 8 -19.28 6.63 -3.06
CA ARG A 8 -19.06 5.56 -2.06
C ARG A 8 -18.00 4.55 -2.51
N ARG A 9 -18.01 4.13 -3.79
CA ARG A 9 -16.99 3.22 -4.34
C ARG A 9 -15.58 3.82 -4.27
N LYS A 10 -15.43 5.12 -4.55
CA LYS A 10 -14.14 5.83 -4.38
C LYS A 10 -13.65 5.81 -2.94
N THR A 11 -14.52 6.09 -1.98
CA THR A 11 -14.15 6.10 -0.55
C THR A 11 -13.76 4.69 -0.07
N VAL A 12 -14.50 3.65 -0.48
CA VAL A 12 -14.18 2.26 -0.11
C VAL A 12 -12.86 1.81 -0.72
N ALA A 13 -12.60 2.13 -2.00
CA ALA A 13 -11.32 1.83 -2.64
C ALA A 13 -10.14 2.58 -1.98
N LEU A 14 -10.37 3.80 -1.49
CA LEU A 14 -9.38 4.59 -0.75
C LEU A 14 -9.07 3.95 0.61
N VAL A 15 -10.10 3.61 1.38
CA VAL A 15 -9.95 2.95 2.69
C VAL A 15 -9.25 1.60 2.54
N LEU A 16 -9.66 0.79 1.56
CA LEU A 16 -9.03 -0.50 1.28
C LEU A 16 -7.56 -0.35 0.87
N SER A 17 -7.23 0.64 0.04
CA SER A 17 -5.82 0.90 -0.34
C SER A 17 -4.99 1.47 0.80
N GLY A 18 -5.61 2.13 1.78
CA GLY A 18 -4.95 2.58 3.00
C GLY A 18 -4.66 1.43 3.98
N ILE A 19 -5.46 0.36 3.97
CA ILE A 19 -5.25 -0.83 4.81
C ILE A 19 -4.12 -1.69 4.24
N PHE A 20 -4.10 -1.94 2.93
CA PHE A 20 -3.03 -2.69 2.29
C PHE A 20 -2.88 -2.30 0.81
N PRO A 21 -1.64 -2.09 0.32
CA PRO A 21 -1.40 -1.80 -1.09
C PRO A 21 -2.00 -2.90 -1.98
N GLY A 22 -2.83 -2.49 -2.94
CA GLY A 22 -3.45 -3.37 -3.93
C GLY A 22 -4.90 -3.78 -3.66
N LEU A 23 -5.43 -3.61 -2.45
CA LEU A 23 -6.82 -3.99 -2.13
C LEU A 23 -7.87 -3.13 -2.87
N GLY A 24 -7.62 -1.84 -3.05
CA GLY A 24 -8.53 -0.97 -3.81
C GLY A 24 -8.58 -1.31 -5.30
N GLN A 25 -7.50 -1.84 -5.87
CA GLN A 25 -7.47 -2.31 -7.26
C GLN A 25 -8.19 -3.65 -7.41
N LEU A 26 -8.08 -4.54 -6.42
CA LEU A 26 -8.88 -5.76 -6.35
C LEU A 26 -10.38 -5.43 -6.35
N TYR A 27 -10.78 -4.42 -5.56
CA TYR A 27 -12.16 -3.93 -5.49
C TYR A 27 -12.63 -3.30 -6.81
N ASN A 28 -11.77 -2.56 -7.50
CA ASN A 28 -12.05 -1.95 -8.80
C ASN A 28 -11.99 -2.94 -10.00
N ARG A 29 -12.05 -4.26 -9.75
CA ARG A 29 -11.94 -5.32 -10.77
C ARG A 29 -10.65 -5.25 -11.61
N GLN A 30 -9.55 -4.76 -11.03
CA GLN A 30 -8.21 -4.79 -11.63
C GLN A 30 -7.31 -5.80 -10.88
N PRO A 31 -7.56 -7.11 -11.01
CA PRO A 31 -6.88 -8.14 -10.22
C PRO A 31 -5.39 -8.20 -10.50
N PHE A 32 -4.95 -7.94 -11.75
CA PHE A 32 -3.53 -7.94 -12.09
C PHE A 32 -2.76 -6.84 -11.34
N LYS A 33 -3.28 -5.60 -11.34
CA LYS A 33 -2.65 -4.51 -10.59
C LYS A 33 -2.70 -4.78 -9.09
N GLY A 34 -3.87 -5.18 -8.58
CA GLY A 34 -4.01 -5.54 -7.18
C GLY A 34 -3.01 -6.60 -6.73
N ALA A 35 -2.82 -7.65 -7.53
CA ALA A 35 -1.83 -8.70 -7.27
C ALA A 35 -0.39 -8.16 -7.26
N VAL A 36 -0.02 -7.27 -8.18
CA VAL A 36 1.31 -6.64 -8.19
C VAL A 36 1.54 -5.81 -6.93
N PHE A 37 0.59 -4.94 -6.54
CA PHE A 37 0.74 -4.11 -5.35
C PHE A 37 0.73 -4.93 -4.06
N VAL A 38 -0.09 -5.98 -3.99
CA VAL A 38 -0.11 -6.92 -2.86
C VAL A 38 1.21 -7.66 -2.76
N ALA A 39 1.72 -8.20 -3.87
CA ALA A 39 3.00 -8.91 -3.90
C ALA A 39 4.16 -7.98 -3.50
N LEU A 40 4.19 -6.75 -4.01
CA LEU A 40 5.18 -5.75 -3.63
C LEU A 40 5.10 -5.41 -2.13
N GLY A 41 3.88 -5.20 -1.63
CA GLY A 41 3.64 -4.96 -0.21
C GLY A 41 4.12 -6.10 0.68
N LEU A 42 3.84 -7.35 0.30
CA LEU A 42 4.30 -8.56 1.00
C LEU A 42 5.82 -8.67 1.01
N VAL A 43 6.47 -8.51 -0.15
CA VAL A 43 7.94 -8.61 -0.26
C VAL A 43 8.61 -7.52 0.58
N LEU A 44 8.14 -6.28 0.49
CA LEU A 44 8.70 -5.16 1.25
C LEU A 44 8.45 -5.31 2.76
N SER A 45 7.29 -5.84 3.16
CA SER A 45 6.98 -6.14 4.57
C SER A 45 7.87 -7.26 5.09
N TRP A 46 8.12 -8.30 4.29
CA TRP A 46 9.03 -9.39 4.64
C TRP A 46 10.48 -8.92 4.77
N LEU A 47 10.96 -8.09 3.84
CA LEU A 47 12.28 -7.47 3.92
C LEU A 47 12.41 -6.56 5.14
N THR A 48 11.38 -5.76 5.43
CA THR A 48 11.32 -4.92 6.63
C THR A 48 11.43 -5.79 7.88
N GLY A 49 10.62 -6.84 8.01
CA GLY A 49 10.66 -7.75 9.17
C GLY A 49 12.01 -8.45 9.35
N ARG A 50 12.71 -8.76 8.26
CA ARG A 50 14.09 -9.30 8.28
C ARG A 50 15.13 -8.26 8.72
N ALA A 51 14.89 -6.99 8.42
CA ALA A 51 15.78 -5.89 8.73
C ALA A 51 15.50 -5.24 10.10
N VAL A 52 14.38 -5.58 10.76
CA VAL A 52 14.07 -5.11 12.12
C VAL A 52 15.10 -5.69 13.08
N PRO A 53 15.88 -4.84 13.77
CA PRO A 53 16.77 -5.29 14.83
C PRO A 53 15.96 -5.90 15.97
N THR A 54 16.40 -7.05 16.48
CA THR A 54 15.84 -7.67 17.70
C THR A 54 16.18 -6.87 18.96
N ASP A 55 17.23 -6.05 18.90
CA ASP A 55 17.65 -5.19 20.01
C ASP A 55 16.92 -3.84 19.98
N PRO A 56 16.14 -3.48 21.01
CA PRO A 56 15.41 -2.22 21.06
C PRO A 56 16.31 -0.99 21.00
N GLN A 57 17.54 -1.09 21.50
CA GLN A 57 18.52 0.02 21.45
C GLN A 57 19.02 0.29 20.03
N ALA A 58 19.04 -0.71 19.14
CA ALA A 58 19.42 -0.54 17.74
C ALA A 58 18.33 0.18 16.93
N LEU A 59 17.08 0.21 17.41
CA LEU A 59 16.00 1.01 16.81
C LEU A 59 16.20 2.52 17.01
N ALA A 60 17.05 2.95 17.96
CA ALA A 60 17.38 4.36 18.15
C ALA A 60 18.23 4.94 17.01
N ARG A 61 18.90 4.09 16.23
CA ARG A 61 19.62 4.44 14.99
C ARG A 61 19.26 3.43 13.90
N PRO A 62 18.04 3.52 13.35
CA PRO A 62 17.58 2.56 12.36
C PRO A 62 18.49 2.62 11.14
N GLY A 63 19.11 1.48 10.79
CA GLY A 63 20.01 1.38 9.66
C GLY A 63 19.30 1.55 8.32
N THR A 64 20.04 1.92 7.28
CA THR A 64 19.52 2.07 5.90
C THR A 64 18.84 0.79 5.39
N ALA A 65 19.29 -0.39 5.83
CA ALA A 65 18.68 -1.68 5.51
C ALA A 65 17.23 -1.83 6.02
N LEU A 66 16.85 -1.14 7.10
CA LEU A 66 15.49 -1.08 7.60
C LEU A 66 14.71 0.10 6.99
N LEU A 67 15.35 1.27 6.89
CA LEU A 67 14.70 2.48 6.39
C LEU A 67 14.33 2.38 4.90
N ALA A 68 15.20 1.82 4.07
CA ALA A 68 14.97 1.70 2.63
C ALA A 68 13.69 0.90 2.28
N PRO A 69 13.47 -0.33 2.78
CA PRO A 69 12.24 -1.08 2.50
C PRO A 69 11.01 -0.42 3.13
N LEU A 70 11.13 0.25 4.27
CA LEU A 70 10.03 1.01 4.90
C LEU A 70 9.58 2.20 4.06
N VAL A 71 10.53 3.01 3.59
CA VAL A 71 10.24 4.15 2.71
C VAL A 71 9.67 3.66 1.39
N ALA A 72 10.22 2.59 0.83
CA ALA A 72 9.67 1.95 -0.37
C ALA A 72 8.24 1.44 -0.14
N LEU A 73 7.97 0.77 0.99
CA LEU A 73 6.64 0.27 1.36
C LEU A 73 5.64 1.42 1.49
N LEU A 74 6.07 2.54 2.11
CA LEU A 74 5.26 3.74 2.24
C LEU A 74 4.96 4.35 0.86
N ALA A 75 5.97 4.51 0.02
CA ALA A 75 5.82 5.04 -1.33
C ALA A 75 4.87 4.18 -2.19
N VAL A 76 5.01 2.86 -2.11
CA VAL A 76 4.16 1.89 -2.82
C VAL A 76 2.72 1.93 -2.29
N SER A 77 2.54 2.07 -0.98
CA SER A 77 1.23 2.23 -0.35
C SER A 77 0.54 3.51 -0.78
N LEU A 78 1.24 4.65 -0.73
CA LEU A 78 0.73 5.93 -1.19
C LEU A 78 0.39 5.90 -2.69
N TRP A 79 1.25 5.29 -3.50
CA TRP A 79 1.00 5.15 -4.92
C TRP A 79 -0.20 4.24 -5.21
N SER A 80 -0.35 3.14 -4.48
CA SER A 80 -1.52 2.27 -4.59
C SER A 80 -2.82 3.01 -4.28
N VAL A 81 -2.83 3.87 -3.26
CA VAL A 81 -3.99 4.71 -2.90
C VAL A 81 -4.33 5.67 -4.04
N ILE A 82 -3.32 6.36 -4.58
CA ILE A 82 -3.51 7.31 -5.68
C ILE A 82 -4.01 6.60 -6.94
N ASP A 83 -3.46 5.44 -7.30
CA ASP A 83 -3.90 4.66 -8.46
C ASP A 83 -5.34 4.18 -8.29
N ALA A 84 -5.69 3.63 -7.12
CA ALA A 84 -7.06 3.20 -6.83
C ALA A 84 -8.07 4.36 -6.93
N TRP A 85 -7.68 5.57 -6.47
CA TRP A 85 -8.51 6.77 -6.58
C TRP A 85 -8.69 7.24 -8.03
N ARG A 86 -7.61 7.25 -8.83
CA ARG A 86 -7.68 7.59 -10.27
C ARG A 86 -8.52 6.57 -11.05
N VAL A 87 -8.42 5.29 -10.71
CA VAL A 87 -9.19 4.22 -11.37
C VAL A 87 -10.67 4.30 -11.01
N ALA A 88 -11.02 4.52 -9.74
CA ALA A 88 -12.41 4.69 -9.33
C ALA A 88 -13.06 6.00 -9.86
N GLY A 89 -12.25 6.93 -10.37
CA GLY A 89 -12.69 8.16 -11.00
C GLY A 89 -12.94 8.12 -12.50
N ARG A 90 -12.48 7.07 -13.18
CA ARG A 90 -12.83 6.75 -14.56
C ARG A 90 -14.08 5.88 -14.59
#